data_AF-A0A939WQ60-F1
#
_entry.id   AF-A0A939WQ60-F1
#
_cell.length_a   1.000
_cell.length_b   1.000
_cell.length_c   1.000
_cell.angle_alpha   90.00
_cell.angle_beta   90.00
_cell.angle_gamma   90.00
#
_symmetry.space_group_name_H-M   'P 1'
#
loop_
_entity.id
_entity.type
_entity.pdbx_description
1 polymer ?
#
loop_
_entity_poly.entity_id
_entity_poly.type
_entity_poly.pdbx_seq_one_letter_code
_entity_poly.pdbx_strand_id
1 'polypeptide(L)'
;MISRNSEGGFFAAHWDWLVAAAGVVALVAGIVLFAMSGGGDPEENAANVVRRLKSAKKADTGVKPVDMAPYERALQFAVKPPTLAEVEDGGGNFLASERRVFCKVCKKPIKDGTKVCPLCGEAQPEPEKVVADTDGDGLPDDWEKKYGLDPAQNDADADKDGDGFTNAEEFAAGTDPSDKSSHPDYFDSLKLVLPLQEKVLPFYLRSYMKTPGGMKLEFFDPKRRNDYGKNGYRYSVLVGEAIGDTGFVAKAFEQKEKKVKIKGSNVERSVDVSTVTLVRKENGKELQLALDEKRKAFDVQATLEFARGEVQTFVVVPGKTIDLYGSKYKVLEVKSVGKGAKVVLEDSLLGKIRTVETLEQ
;
A
#
# COMPACT_ATOMS: atom_id res chain seq x y z
N MET A 1 -31.57 -43.85 -100.44
CA MET A 1 -31.82 -42.77 -101.42
C MET A 1 -33.20 -42.21 -101.10
N ILE A 2 -33.44 -40.90 -101.04
CA ILE A 2 -32.67 -39.72 -101.49
C ILE A 2 -32.19 -38.87 -100.29
N SER A 3 -31.18 -38.03 -100.51
CA SER A 3 -30.58 -37.11 -99.52
C SER A 3 -30.94 -35.65 -99.79
N ARG A 4 -30.84 -34.78 -98.77
CA ARG A 4 -30.93 -33.29 -98.86
C ARG A 4 -32.36 -32.78 -99.22
N ASN A 5 -32.73 -31.51 -99.01
CA ASN A 5 -31.95 -30.34 -98.55
C ASN A 5 -32.16 -29.99 -97.08
N SER A 6 -31.05 -29.72 -96.39
CA SER A 6 -31.02 -28.94 -95.15
C SER A 6 -30.94 -27.45 -95.50
N GLU A 7 -32.03 -26.89 -96.04
CA GLU A 7 -32.19 -25.43 -96.17
C GLU A 7 -32.55 -24.83 -94.80
N GLY A 8 -31.61 -24.95 -93.86
CA GLY A 8 -31.55 -24.09 -92.68
C GLY A 8 -31.25 -22.68 -93.16
N GLY A 9 -32.31 -21.97 -93.56
CA GLY A 9 -32.21 -20.62 -94.13
C GLY A 9 -31.42 -19.69 -93.20
N PHE A 10 -30.74 -18.70 -93.79
CA PHE A 10 -29.73 -17.82 -93.15
C PHE A 10 -29.96 -17.51 -91.65
N PHE A 11 -31.19 -17.15 -91.28
CA PHE A 11 -31.63 -16.88 -89.91
C PHE A 11 -31.37 -18.01 -88.89
N ALA A 12 -31.56 -19.28 -89.27
CA ALA A 12 -31.37 -20.43 -88.38
C ALA A 12 -29.89 -20.70 -88.08
N ALA A 13 -28.98 -20.35 -89.01
CA ALA A 13 -27.54 -20.52 -88.83
C ALA A 13 -26.86 -19.32 -88.14
N HIS A 14 -27.50 -18.15 -88.11
CA HIS A 14 -26.94 -16.90 -87.58
C HIS A 14 -27.78 -16.28 -86.46
N TRP A 15 -28.70 -17.05 -85.87
CA TRP A 15 -29.66 -16.54 -84.87
C TRP A 15 -28.97 -15.86 -83.69
N ASP A 16 -27.96 -16.48 -83.11
CA ASP A 16 -27.21 -15.94 -81.97
C ASP A 16 -26.50 -14.62 -82.30
N TRP A 17 -25.99 -14.48 -83.53
CA TRP A 17 -25.38 -13.23 -84.01
C TRP A 17 -26.41 -12.12 -84.21
N LEU A 18 -27.61 -12.46 -84.72
CA LEU A 18 -28.72 -11.51 -84.85
C LEU A 18 -29.25 -11.06 -83.47
N VAL A 19 -29.35 -11.97 -82.51
CA VAL A 19 -29.74 -11.66 -81.12
C VAL A 19 -28.68 -10.79 -80.44
N ALA A 20 -27.38 -11.10 -80.60
CA ALA A 20 -26.29 -10.28 -80.07
C ALA A 20 -26.27 -8.88 -80.70
N ALA A 21 -26.43 -8.78 -82.03
CA ALA A 21 -26.50 -7.50 -82.73
C ALA A 21 -27.71 -6.66 -82.27
N ALA A 22 -28.89 -7.27 -82.12
CA ALA A 22 -30.07 -6.61 -81.59
C ALA A 22 -29.86 -6.11 -80.15
N GLY A 23 -29.19 -6.90 -79.29
CA GLY A 23 -28.81 -6.51 -77.93
C GLY A 23 -27.87 -5.29 -77.89
N VAL A 24 -26.85 -5.26 -78.76
CA VAL A 24 -25.93 -4.12 -78.88
C VAL A 24 -26.66 -2.88 -79.41
N VAL A 25 -27.52 -3.01 -80.41
CA VAL A 25 -28.34 -1.90 -80.94
C VAL A 25 -29.28 -1.35 -79.87
N ALA A 26 -29.93 -2.21 -79.08
CA ALA A 26 -30.79 -1.80 -77.98
C ALA A 26 -30.01 -1.08 -76.86
N LEU A 27 -28.81 -1.55 -76.53
CA LEU A 27 -27.93 -0.92 -75.53
C LEU A 27 -27.44 0.45 -76.01
N VAL A 28 -27.01 0.59 -77.27
CA VAL A 28 -26.61 1.87 -77.85
C VAL A 28 -27.79 2.83 -77.93
N ALA A 29 -28.97 2.37 -78.35
CA ALA A 29 -30.20 3.17 -78.34
C ALA A 29 -30.59 3.62 -76.92
N GLY A 30 -30.42 2.76 -75.92
CA GLY A 30 -30.61 3.09 -74.50
C GLY A 30 -29.64 4.17 -74.01
N ILE A 31 -28.35 4.08 -74.37
CA ILE A 31 -27.34 5.12 -74.04
C ILE A 31 -27.67 6.44 -74.73
N VAL A 32 -28.07 6.43 -76.00
CA VAL A 32 -28.45 7.66 -76.74
C VAL A 32 -29.72 8.28 -76.15
N LEU A 33 -30.74 7.49 -75.82
CA LEU A 33 -31.94 7.98 -75.14
C LEU A 33 -31.62 8.51 -73.74
N PHE A 34 -30.70 7.89 -73.00
CA PHE A 34 -30.23 8.41 -71.70
C PHE A 34 -29.45 9.72 -71.86
N ALA A 35 -28.60 9.85 -72.88
CA ALA A 35 -27.90 11.10 -73.18
C ALA A 35 -28.82 12.22 -73.68
N MET A 36 -29.97 11.90 -74.29
CA MET A 36 -30.98 12.86 -74.75
C MET A 36 -32.07 13.19 -73.71
N SER A 37 -32.26 12.34 -72.69
CA SER A 37 -33.22 12.56 -71.59
C SER A 37 -32.57 12.97 -70.27
N GLY A 38 -31.26 12.75 -70.12
CA GLY A 38 -30.44 13.41 -69.12
C GLY A 38 -30.57 14.92 -69.31
N GLY A 39 -31.16 15.59 -68.31
CA GLY A 39 -31.42 17.02 -68.39
C GLY A 39 -30.14 17.80 -68.68
N GLY A 40 -30.26 18.83 -69.54
CA GLY A 40 -29.14 19.70 -69.91
C GLY A 40 -28.40 20.25 -68.69
N ASP A 41 -27.16 20.69 -68.91
CA ASP A 41 -26.18 20.95 -67.85
C ASP A 41 -26.82 21.63 -66.62
N PRO A 42 -26.68 21.09 -65.39
CA PRO A 42 -27.29 21.66 -64.21
C PRO A 42 -26.86 23.12 -63.97
N GLU A 43 -25.68 23.55 -64.40
CA GLU A 43 -25.29 24.96 -64.37
C GLU A 43 -26.06 25.79 -65.40
N GLU A 44 -26.25 25.30 -66.64
CA GLU A 44 -27.02 26.02 -67.67
C GLU A 44 -28.51 26.10 -67.30
N ASN A 45 -29.08 25.01 -66.77
CA ASN A 45 -30.45 24.99 -66.29
C ASN A 45 -30.64 25.92 -65.07
N ALA A 46 -29.72 25.91 -64.10
CA ALA A 46 -29.73 26.87 -63.00
C ALA A 46 -29.58 28.32 -63.50
N ALA A 47 -28.67 28.58 -64.43
CA ALA A 47 -28.47 29.89 -65.03
C ALA A 47 -29.73 30.38 -65.76
N ASN A 48 -30.42 29.51 -66.51
CA ASN A 48 -31.67 29.83 -67.18
C ASN A 48 -32.83 30.09 -66.20
N VAL A 49 -32.92 29.35 -65.09
CA VAL A 49 -33.87 29.64 -64.00
C VAL A 49 -33.55 31.00 -63.33
N VAL A 50 -32.28 31.27 -63.00
CA VAL A 50 -31.85 32.57 -62.44
C VAL A 50 -32.10 33.72 -63.42
N ARG A 51 -31.91 33.51 -64.73
CA ARG A 51 -32.19 34.49 -65.79
C ARG A 51 -33.69 34.79 -65.87
N ARG A 52 -34.55 33.76 -65.81
CA ARG A 52 -36.01 33.92 -65.73
C ARG A 52 -36.43 34.69 -64.47
N LEU A 53 -35.90 34.32 -63.30
CA LEU A 53 -36.16 35.00 -62.02
C LEU A 53 -35.71 36.48 -62.02
N LYS A 54 -34.56 36.79 -62.62
CA LYS A 54 -34.08 38.19 -62.79
C LYS A 54 -34.91 38.98 -63.82
N SER A 55 -35.50 38.33 -64.82
CA SER A 55 -36.35 38.96 -65.82
C SER A 55 -37.81 39.16 -65.37
N ALA A 56 -38.25 38.43 -64.34
CA ALA A 56 -39.57 38.60 -63.76
C ALA A 56 -39.64 39.95 -63.03
N LYS A 57 -40.65 40.78 -63.35
CA LYS A 57 -41.01 41.90 -62.47
C LYS A 57 -41.34 41.33 -61.10
N LYS A 58 -40.65 41.81 -60.06
CA LYS A 58 -41.06 41.56 -58.67
C LYS A 58 -42.52 42.02 -58.52
N ALA A 59 -43.37 41.16 -57.97
CA ALA A 59 -44.68 41.60 -57.51
C ALA A 59 -44.46 42.60 -56.36
N ASP A 60 -45.12 43.76 -56.43
CA ASP A 60 -45.02 44.80 -55.39
C ASP A 60 -45.96 44.47 -54.22
N THR A 61 -45.74 43.29 -53.62
CA THR A 61 -46.27 42.95 -52.31
C THR A 61 -45.41 43.64 -51.27
N GLY A 62 -45.99 44.54 -50.46
CA GLY A 62 -45.29 45.36 -49.46
C GLY A 62 -44.67 44.63 -48.26
N VAL A 63 -44.23 43.38 -48.46
CA VAL A 63 -43.50 42.56 -47.51
C VAL A 63 -42.05 43.05 -47.46
N LYS A 64 -41.58 43.43 -46.27
CA LYS A 64 -40.17 43.79 -46.07
C LYS A 64 -39.27 42.61 -46.44
N PRO A 65 -38.11 42.83 -47.09
CA PRO A 65 -37.19 41.73 -47.42
C PRO A 65 -36.78 41.00 -46.14
N VAL A 66 -36.78 39.67 -46.20
CA VAL A 66 -36.31 38.81 -45.11
C VAL A 66 -34.81 39.04 -44.91
N ASP A 67 -34.35 39.10 -43.66
CA ASP A 67 -32.93 39.18 -43.36
C ASP A 67 -32.23 37.86 -43.73
N MET A 68 -31.39 37.92 -44.77
CA MET A 68 -30.61 36.79 -45.27
C MET A 68 -29.25 36.65 -44.58
N ALA A 69 -28.83 37.59 -43.72
CA ALA A 69 -27.53 37.55 -43.03
C ALA A 69 -27.28 36.27 -42.18
N PRO A 70 -28.30 35.60 -41.58
CA PRO A 70 -28.10 34.30 -40.96
C PRO A 70 -27.75 33.19 -41.97
N TYR A 71 -28.38 33.21 -43.14
CA TYR A 71 -28.18 32.23 -44.21
C TYR A 71 -26.85 32.44 -44.94
N GLU A 72 -26.49 33.70 -45.21
CA GLU A 72 -25.20 34.06 -45.82
C GLU A 72 -24.01 33.69 -44.92
N ARG A 73 -24.13 33.87 -43.59
CA ARG A 73 -23.14 33.34 -42.63
C ARG A 73 -23.02 31.81 -42.70
N ALA A 74 -24.15 31.09 -42.72
CA ALA A 74 -24.14 29.63 -42.81
C ALA A 74 -23.47 29.13 -44.09
N LEU A 75 -23.72 29.79 -45.23
CA LEU A 75 -23.02 29.52 -46.49
C LEU A 75 -21.51 29.83 -46.41
N GLN A 76 -21.10 30.94 -45.79
CA GLN A 76 -19.68 31.24 -45.59
C GLN A 76 -18.98 30.16 -44.74
N PHE A 77 -19.59 29.71 -43.64
CA PHE A 77 -19.06 28.61 -42.82
C PHE A 77 -18.97 27.27 -43.58
N ALA A 78 -19.90 26.99 -44.49
CA ALA A 78 -19.89 25.76 -45.29
C ALA A 78 -18.84 25.78 -46.42
N VAL A 79 -18.64 26.94 -47.08
CA VAL A 79 -17.69 27.10 -48.19
C VAL A 79 -16.26 27.37 -47.71
N LYS A 80 -16.11 27.99 -46.54
CA LYS A 80 -14.83 28.20 -45.85
C LYS A 80 -15.00 27.82 -44.37
N PRO A 81 -14.83 26.54 -44.01
CA PRO A 81 -14.80 26.14 -42.61
C PRO A 81 -13.69 26.90 -41.88
N PRO A 82 -13.92 27.38 -40.65
CA PRO A 82 -12.98 28.21 -39.93
C PRO A 82 -11.78 27.35 -39.49
N THR A 83 -10.68 27.46 -40.24
CA THR A 83 -9.38 27.00 -39.79
C THR A 83 -9.04 27.67 -38.46
N LEU A 84 -8.50 26.90 -37.50
CA LEU A 84 -7.95 27.48 -36.28
C LEU A 84 -6.87 28.48 -36.66
N ALA A 85 -7.11 29.76 -36.38
CA ALA A 85 -6.09 30.78 -36.54
C ALA A 85 -5.00 30.55 -35.48
N GLU A 86 -3.74 30.57 -35.90
CA GLU A 86 -2.64 30.84 -34.97
C GLU A 86 -2.82 32.27 -34.48
N VAL A 87 -3.16 32.43 -33.20
CA VAL A 87 -3.49 33.73 -32.60
C VAL A 87 -2.21 34.35 -32.05
N GLU A 88 -1.78 35.46 -32.65
CA GLU A 88 -0.68 36.29 -32.13
C GLU A 88 -0.95 36.74 -30.68
N ASP A 89 0.12 36.92 -29.90
CA ASP A 89 0.08 36.95 -28.44
C ASP A 89 -0.86 38.01 -27.84
N GLY A 90 -1.86 37.56 -27.08
CA GLY A 90 -2.64 38.45 -26.18
C GLY A 90 -4.01 37.92 -25.75
N GLY A 91 -4.69 37.12 -26.57
CA GLY A 91 -6.06 36.65 -26.32
C GLY A 91 -6.15 35.21 -25.77
N GLY A 92 -6.38 35.05 -24.47
CA GLY A 92 -6.49 33.73 -23.83
C GLY A 92 -7.80 32.98 -24.14
N ASN A 93 -7.86 32.28 -25.27
CA ASN A 93 -8.99 31.40 -25.60
C ASN A 93 -9.02 30.13 -24.74
N PHE A 94 -10.21 29.76 -24.25
CA PHE A 94 -10.47 28.59 -23.38
C PHE A 94 -10.35 27.23 -24.12
N LEU A 95 -9.92 27.22 -25.39
CA LEU A 95 -9.91 26.07 -26.30
C LEU A 95 -8.52 25.80 -26.90
N ALA A 96 -7.45 26.35 -26.32
CA ALA A 96 -6.09 26.05 -26.74
C ALA A 96 -5.72 24.61 -26.34
N SER A 97 -5.20 23.82 -27.29
CA SER A 97 -4.84 22.40 -27.09
C SER A 97 -3.52 22.18 -26.32
N GLU A 98 -2.81 23.26 -25.98
CA GLU A 98 -1.63 23.20 -25.13
C GLU A 98 -1.97 23.00 -23.65
N ARG A 99 -1.19 22.16 -22.97
CA ARG A 99 -1.28 21.97 -21.52
C ARG A 99 -0.94 23.30 -20.82
N ARG A 100 -1.80 23.71 -19.88
CA ARG A 100 -1.64 24.94 -19.09
C ARG A 100 -1.63 24.65 -17.60
N VAL A 101 -0.77 25.38 -16.90
CA VAL A 101 -0.60 25.32 -15.44
C VAL A 101 -0.89 26.70 -14.83
N PHE A 102 -1.29 26.76 -13.57
CA PHE A 102 -1.51 28.04 -12.90
C PHE A 102 -0.20 28.59 -12.32
N CYS A 103 0.14 29.83 -12.66
CA CYS A 103 1.29 30.53 -12.07
C CYS A 103 1.22 30.49 -10.53
N LYS A 104 2.29 30.06 -9.83
CA LYS A 104 2.27 29.90 -8.36
C LYS A 104 1.91 31.21 -7.65
N VAL A 105 2.30 32.37 -8.21
CA VAL A 105 2.02 33.70 -7.64
C VAL A 105 0.69 34.28 -8.13
N CYS A 106 0.57 34.67 -9.41
CA CYS A 106 -0.59 35.44 -9.88
C CYS A 106 -1.85 34.61 -10.16
N LYS A 107 -1.79 33.27 -10.00
CA LYS A 107 -2.89 32.31 -10.20
C LYS A 107 -3.59 32.37 -11.58
N LYS A 108 -2.96 32.98 -12.59
CA LYS A 108 -3.44 32.96 -13.98
C LYS A 108 -2.91 31.73 -14.71
N PRO A 109 -3.65 31.15 -15.67
CA PRO A 109 -3.21 30.00 -16.45
C PRO A 109 -2.14 30.44 -17.47
N ILE A 110 -0.96 29.81 -17.40
CA ILE A 110 0.19 29.96 -18.30
C ILE A 110 0.48 28.63 -19.00
N LYS A 111 1.23 28.66 -20.09
CA LYS A 111 1.69 27.45 -20.81
C LYS A 111 2.59 26.60 -19.91
N ASP A 112 2.44 25.28 -19.94
CA ASP A 112 3.32 24.38 -19.18
C ASP A 112 4.79 24.52 -19.60
N GLY A 113 5.73 24.26 -18.69
CA GLY A 113 7.17 24.46 -18.88
C GLY A 113 7.66 25.93 -18.94
N THR A 114 6.79 26.92 -18.74
CA THR A 114 7.16 28.36 -18.84
C THR A 114 7.98 28.83 -17.63
N LYS A 115 9.30 29.04 -17.81
CA LYS A 115 10.24 29.42 -16.72
C LYS A 115 9.96 30.79 -16.08
N VAL A 116 9.37 31.75 -16.79
CA VAL A 116 9.04 33.09 -16.26
C VAL A 116 7.63 33.48 -16.71
N CYS A 117 6.75 33.81 -15.77
CA CYS A 117 5.34 34.07 -16.04
C CYS A 117 5.15 35.34 -16.91
N PRO A 118 4.61 35.25 -18.14
CA PRO A 118 4.41 36.40 -19.02
C PRO A 118 3.41 37.44 -18.48
N LEU A 119 2.61 37.05 -17.48
CA LEU A 119 1.51 37.84 -16.93
C LEU A 119 1.87 38.56 -15.62
N CYS A 120 3.03 38.30 -15.02
CA CYS A 120 3.52 39.00 -13.82
C CYS A 120 5.05 39.11 -13.70
N GLY A 121 5.83 38.64 -14.68
CA GLY A 121 7.30 38.72 -14.69
C GLY A 121 8.01 37.75 -13.74
N GLU A 122 7.26 36.98 -12.94
CA GLU A 122 7.83 36.17 -11.85
C GLU A 122 8.36 34.82 -12.34
N ALA A 123 9.53 34.42 -11.84
CA ALA A 123 10.09 33.11 -12.12
C ALA A 123 9.14 32.01 -11.60
N GLN A 124 8.87 31.00 -12.42
CA GLN A 124 8.21 29.79 -11.95
C GLN A 124 9.28 28.83 -11.43
N PRO A 125 8.99 28.04 -10.38
CA PRO A 125 9.88 26.94 -10.03
C PRO A 125 10.00 26.01 -11.23
N GLU A 126 11.20 25.47 -11.44
CA GLU A 126 11.37 24.34 -12.34
C GLU A 126 10.46 23.19 -11.83
N PRO A 127 9.69 22.50 -12.70
CA PRO A 127 8.81 21.44 -12.24
C PRO A 127 9.63 20.40 -11.49
N GLU A 128 9.22 20.11 -10.25
CA GLU A 128 9.77 19.01 -9.45
C GLU A 128 9.77 17.76 -10.34
N LYS A 129 10.92 17.07 -10.46
CA LYS A 129 11.05 15.91 -11.35
C LYS A 129 10.11 14.83 -10.83
N VAL A 130 8.92 14.76 -11.44
CA VAL A 130 8.02 13.62 -11.33
C VAL A 130 8.80 12.44 -11.89
N VAL A 131 9.37 11.63 -11.00
CA VAL A 131 9.94 10.36 -11.38
C VAL A 131 8.77 9.49 -11.80
N ALA A 132 8.93 8.74 -12.88
CA ALA A 132 7.90 7.78 -13.25
C ALA A 132 7.84 6.67 -12.19
N ASP A 133 6.63 6.19 -11.98
CA ASP A 133 6.20 5.10 -11.14
C ASP A 133 5.05 4.52 -11.96
N THR A 134 5.31 3.39 -12.62
CA THR A 134 4.50 2.93 -13.77
C THR A 134 3.39 1.97 -13.37
N ASP A 135 3.50 1.29 -12.23
CA ASP A 135 2.43 0.46 -11.65
C ASP A 135 1.77 1.04 -10.38
N GLY A 136 2.39 2.04 -9.73
CA GLY A 136 1.84 2.76 -8.59
C GLY A 136 2.20 2.19 -7.23
N ASP A 137 3.26 1.40 -7.10
CA ASP A 137 3.70 0.82 -5.82
C ASP A 137 4.48 1.79 -4.91
N GLY A 138 4.97 2.90 -5.46
CA GLY A 138 5.74 3.94 -4.75
C GLY A 138 7.25 3.86 -4.96
N LEU A 139 7.75 2.84 -5.66
CA LEU A 139 9.09 2.80 -6.22
C LEU A 139 9.18 3.63 -7.51
N PRO A 140 10.34 4.23 -7.83
CA PRO A 140 10.50 4.93 -9.11
C PRO A 140 11.14 4.07 -10.21
N ASP A 141 10.57 4.14 -11.42
CA ASP A 141 11.04 3.56 -12.69
C ASP A 141 12.57 3.56 -12.86
N ASP A 142 13.21 4.69 -12.56
CA ASP A 142 14.66 4.91 -12.75
C ASP A 142 15.51 4.16 -11.71
N TRP A 143 14.96 3.95 -10.51
CA TRP A 143 15.60 3.21 -9.41
C TRP A 143 15.42 1.71 -9.63
N GLU A 144 14.20 1.28 -9.93
CA GLU A 144 13.88 -0.11 -10.26
C GLU A 144 14.75 -0.66 -11.39
N LYS A 145 14.82 0.05 -12.53
CA LYS A 145 15.67 -0.34 -13.68
C LYS A 145 17.16 -0.37 -13.34
N LYS A 146 17.61 0.46 -12.39
CA LYS A 146 19.01 0.48 -11.92
C LYS A 146 19.35 -0.81 -11.16
N TYR A 147 18.44 -1.30 -10.32
CA TYR A 147 18.61 -2.53 -9.54
C TYR A 147 17.99 -3.77 -10.21
N GLY A 148 17.45 -3.64 -11.42
CA GLY A 148 16.88 -4.71 -12.23
C GLY A 148 15.56 -5.29 -11.69
N LEU A 149 14.73 -4.46 -11.06
CA LEU A 149 13.30 -4.74 -10.79
C LEU A 149 12.48 -4.51 -12.07
N ASP A 150 11.17 -4.78 -12.04
CA ASP A 150 10.29 -4.66 -13.22
C ASP A 150 9.18 -3.60 -12.99
N PRO A 151 9.32 -2.37 -13.52
CA PRO A 151 8.38 -1.24 -13.37
C PRO A 151 6.96 -1.43 -13.90
N ALA A 152 6.58 -2.65 -14.27
CA ALA A 152 5.21 -3.04 -14.59
C ALA A 152 4.65 -4.06 -13.59
N GLN A 153 5.34 -4.29 -12.48
CA GLN A 153 5.06 -5.29 -11.47
C GLN A 153 5.37 -4.74 -10.06
N ASN A 154 4.31 -4.28 -9.40
CA ASN A 154 4.25 -3.90 -7.99
C ASN A 154 5.03 -4.92 -7.11
N ASP A 155 6.25 -4.55 -6.72
CA ASP A 155 7.19 -5.38 -5.97
C ASP A 155 7.86 -4.66 -4.77
N ALA A 156 7.39 -3.45 -4.43
CA ALA A 156 7.67 -2.70 -3.20
C ALA A 156 7.62 -3.55 -1.90
N ASP A 157 6.65 -4.46 -1.79
CA ASP A 157 6.46 -5.37 -0.65
C ASP A 157 7.31 -6.67 -0.76
N ALA A 158 8.03 -6.85 -1.86
CA ALA A 158 8.81 -8.05 -2.15
C ALA A 158 10.21 -8.04 -1.53
N ASP A 159 10.84 -9.21 -1.61
CA ASP A 159 12.15 -9.56 -1.06
C ASP A 159 12.98 -10.19 -2.19
N LYS A 160 13.94 -9.43 -2.72
CA LYS A 160 14.65 -9.82 -3.95
C LYS A 160 15.89 -10.68 -3.72
N ASP A 161 16.61 -10.46 -2.64
CA ASP A 161 17.89 -11.12 -2.32
C ASP A 161 17.82 -11.99 -1.03
N GLY A 162 16.69 -11.97 -0.34
CA GLY A 162 16.35 -12.76 0.84
C GLY A 162 16.70 -12.12 2.19
N ASP A 163 16.97 -10.80 2.28
CA ASP A 163 17.73 -10.19 3.41
C ASP A 163 16.95 -9.75 4.67
N GLY A 164 15.95 -8.85 4.56
CA GLY A 164 15.78 -7.67 5.41
C GLY A 164 14.34 -7.25 5.77
N PHE A 165 13.74 -6.10 5.41
CA PHE A 165 13.99 -5.02 4.41
C PHE A 165 13.43 -5.20 2.99
N THR A 166 12.12 -5.00 2.78
CA THR A 166 11.51 -5.05 1.41
C THR A 166 12.08 -3.98 0.47
N ASN A 167 11.85 -4.13 -0.83
CA ASN A 167 12.31 -3.17 -1.85
C ASN A 167 11.95 -1.70 -1.51
N ALA A 168 10.76 -1.45 -0.94
CA ALA A 168 10.37 -0.11 -0.48
C ALA A 168 11.03 0.34 0.84
N GLU A 169 11.29 -0.57 1.78
CA GLU A 169 12.09 -0.25 3.00
C GLU A 169 13.53 0.14 2.61
N GLU A 170 14.09 -0.53 1.61
CA GLU A 170 15.41 -0.25 1.06
C GLU A 170 15.48 1.02 0.21
N PHE A 171 14.48 1.29 -0.61
CA PHE A 171 14.35 2.57 -1.31
C PHE A 171 14.32 3.74 -0.33
N ALA A 172 13.57 3.61 0.78
CA ALA A 172 13.49 4.62 1.83
C ALA A 172 14.81 4.78 2.62
N ALA A 173 15.61 3.72 2.76
CA ALA A 173 16.92 3.75 3.39
C ALA A 173 18.06 4.18 2.45
N GLY A 174 17.87 4.07 1.13
CA GLY A 174 18.87 4.35 0.11
C GLY A 174 19.87 3.22 -0.13
N THR A 175 19.46 1.97 0.07
CA THR A 175 20.31 0.76 -0.01
C THR A 175 20.27 0.08 -1.39
N ASP A 176 20.43 -1.25 -1.50
CA ASP A 176 20.60 -1.95 -2.78
C ASP A 176 19.87 -3.31 -2.76
N PRO A 177 18.64 -3.41 -3.31
CA PRO A 177 17.83 -4.64 -3.31
C PRO A 177 18.35 -5.73 -4.26
N SER A 178 19.63 -5.67 -4.62
CA SER A 178 20.34 -6.74 -5.33
C SER A 178 21.59 -7.22 -4.59
N ASP A 179 21.97 -6.61 -3.46
CA ASP A 179 23.12 -6.98 -2.63
C ASP A 179 22.75 -7.15 -1.15
N LYS A 180 22.68 -8.42 -0.75
CA LYS A 180 22.39 -8.92 0.61
C LYS A 180 23.33 -8.44 1.73
N SER A 181 24.35 -7.64 1.41
CA SER A 181 25.25 -7.00 2.37
C SER A 181 25.04 -5.49 2.51
N SER A 182 24.20 -4.91 1.65
CA SER A 182 23.85 -3.49 1.59
C SER A 182 22.39 -3.32 2.00
N HIS A 183 22.12 -3.41 3.31
CA HIS A 183 20.77 -3.36 3.87
C HIS A 183 20.68 -2.46 5.13
N PRO A 184 19.48 -2.01 5.55
CA PRO A 184 19.26 -1.31 6.82
C PRO A 184 19.57 -2.19 8.06
N ASP A 185 19.73 -1.63 9.26
CA ASP A 185 20.05 -2.47 10.43
C ASP A 185 18.83 -3.27 10.91
N TYR A 186 18.94 -4.60 10.94
CA TYR A 186 17.94 -5.56 11.45
C TYR A 186 17.28 -5.16 12.78
N PHE A 187 17.99 -4.42 13.62
CA PHE A 187 17.44 -3.88 14.85
C PHE A 187 16.25 -2.95 14.63
N ASP A 188 16.31 -2.10 13.61
CA ASP A 188 15.42 -0.95 13.46
C ASP A 188 14.02 -1.38 12.95
N SER A 189 13.89 -2.61 12.43
CA SER A 189 12.61 -3.28 12.12
C SER A 189 12.02 -4.12 13.27
N LEU A 190 12.69 -4.23 14.44
CA LEU A 190 12.16 -4.97 15.59
C LEU A 190 10.95 -4.27 16.21
N LYS A 191 9.81 -4.96 16.21
CA LYS A 191 8.56 -4.48 16.80
C LYS A 191 8.34 -5.16 18.17
N LEU A 192 8.13 -4.38 19.23
CA LEU A 192 7.84 -4.93 20.57
C LEU A 192 6.35 -5.22 20.71
N VAL A 193 6.02 -6.44 21.10
CA VAL A 193 4.64 -6.92 21.27
C VAL A 193 4.21 -6.84 22.73
N LEU A 194 2.99 -6.36 22.95
CA LEU A 194 2.34 -6.28 24.26
C LEU A 194 1.18 -7.31 24.35
N PRO A 195 0.85 -7.80 25.56
CA PRO A 195 1.43 -7.48 26.85
C PRO A 195 2.74 -8.25 27.14
N LEU A 196 3.57 -7.71 28.02
CA LEU A 196 4.72 -8.43 28.58
C LEU A 196 4.26 -9.69 29.33
N GLN A 197 5.02 -10.77 29.21
CA GLN A 197 4.71 -12.04 29.87
C GLN A 197 5.45 -12.15 31.22
N GLU A 198 4.70 -12.04 32.31
CA GLU A 198 5.23 -12.26 33.66
C GLU A 198 5.44 -13.75 33.96
N LYS A 199 6.68 -14.14 34.23
CA LYS A 199 7.00 -15.45 34.80
C LYS A 199 6.74 -15.43 36.30
N VAL A 200 5.64 -16.07 36.70
CA VAL A 200 5.25 -16.24 38.11
C VAL A 200 5.92 -17.47 38.73
N LEU A 201 6.23 -17.41 40.04
CA LEU A 201 6.73 -18.55 40.79
C LEU A 201 5.73 -19.73 40.73
N PRO A 202 6.20 -20.99 40.58
CA PRO A 202 5.32 -22.16 40.60
C PRO A 202 4.82 -22.50 42.01
N PHE A 203 5.46 -21.97 43.06
CA PHE A 203 5.11 -22.17 44.46
C PHE A 203 4.87 -20.84 45.18
N TYR A 204 4.24 -20.91 46.35
CA TYR A 204 4.12 -19.79 47.29
C TYR A 204 4.39 -20.24 48.73
N LEU A 205 4.81 -19.31 49.61
CA LEU A 205 5.01 -19.60 51.03
C LEU A 205 3.64 -19.83 51.69
N ARG A 206 3.41 -21.02 52.22
CA ARG A 206 2.12 -21.44 52.79
C ARG A 206 2.07 -21.33 54.32
N SER A 207 3.21 -21.57 54.98
CA SER A 207 3.35 -21.49 56.44
C SER A 207 4.82 -21.52 56.84
N TYR A 208 5.13 -21.12 58.08
CA TYR A 208 6.45 -21.22 58.69
C TYR A 208 6.33 -21.77 60.12
N MET A 209 7.41 -22.34 60.64
CA MET A 209 7.47 -22.91 62.00
C MET A 209 8.88 -22.74 62.57
N LYS A 210 8.98 -22.30 63.83
CA LYS A 210 10.26 -22.29 64.55
C LYS A 210 10.57 -23.69 65.06
N THR A 211 11.74 -24.22 64.71
CA THR A 211 12.23 -25.55 65.11
C THR A 211 13.57 -25.42 65.84
N PRO A 212 14.06 -26.47 66.53
CA PRO A 212 15.40 -26.46 67.13
C PRO A 212 16.53 -26.22 66.11
N GLY A 213 16.35 -26.65 64.86
CA GLY A 213 17.30 -26.42 63.76
C GLY A 213 17.13 -25.07 63.04
N GLY A 214 16.28 -24.16 63.55
CA GLY A 214 16.02 -22.85 62.95
C GLY A 214 14.60 -22.69 62.42
N MET A 215 14.39 -21.66 61.60
CA MET A 215 13.09 -21.40 60.98
C MET A 215 12.87 -22.35 59.79
N LYS A 216 11.85 -23.20 59.90
CA LYS A 216 11.35 -24.06 58.83
C LYS A 216 10.27 -23.31 58.05
N LEU A 217 10.33 -23.40 56.72
CA LEU A 217 9.40 -22.81 55.77
C LEU A 217 8.72 -23.93 54.96
N GLU A 218 7.43 -23.79 54.74
CA GLU A 218 6.63 -24.71 53.93
C GLU A 218 6.14 -23.96 52.67
N PHE A 219 6.70 -24.31 51.52
CA PHE A 219 6.24 -23.80 50.23
C PHE A 219 5.28 -24.80 49.58
N PHE A 220 4.21 -24.30 48.94
CA PHE A 220 3.23 -25.14 48.25
C PHE A 220 3.19 -24.84 46.76
N ASP A 221 3.34 -25.89 45.94
CA ASP A 221 3.22 -25.86 44.48
C ASP A 221 1.91 -26.55 44.08
N PRO A 222 0.88 -25.80 43.64
CA PRO A 222 -0.42 -26.36 43.29
C PRO A 222 -0.43 -27.14 41.96
N LYS A 223 0.64 -27.09 41.16
CA LYS A 223 0.72 -27.72 39.83
C LYS A 223 1.52 -29.02 39.84
N ARG A 224 2.63 -29.09 40.59
CA ARG A 224 3.44 -30.31 40.75
C ARG A 224 2.61 -31.41 41.42
N ARG A 225 2.72 -32.63 40.92
CA ARG A 225 2.14 -33.82 41.57
C ARG A 225 2.96 -34.21 42.81
N ASN A 226 2.27 -34.69 43.83
CA ASN A 226 2.85 -35.36 44.99
C ASN A 226 2.91 -36.87 44.81
N ASP A 227 3.53 -37.53 45.78
CA ASP A 227 3.87 -38.95 45.80
C ASP A 227 2.61 -39.86 45.75
N TYR A 228 1.44 -39.31 46.06
CA TYR A 228 0.13 -39.96 45.93
C TYR A 228 -0.56 -39.68 44.57
N GLY A 229 0.18 -39.15 43.59
CA GLY A 229 -0.31 -38.82 42.24
C GLY A 229 -1.23 -37.60 42.15
N LYS A 230 -1.52 -36.93 43.27
CA LYS A 230 -2.44 -35.78 43.34
C LYS A 230 -1.69 -34.46 43.12
N ASN A 231 -2.36 -33.45 42.57
CA ASN A 231 -1.78 -32.11 42.43
C ASN A 231 -1.59 -31.47 43.81
N GLY A 232 -0.51 -30.73 44.01
CA GLY A 232 -0.17 -30.10 45.29
C GLY A 232 1.05 -30.73 45.95
N TYR A 233 2.25 -30.26 45.60
CA TYR A 233 3.50 -30.63 46.26
C TYR A 233 3.84 -29.66 47.40
N ARG A 234 4.54 -30.12 48.45
CA ARG A 234 5.07 -29.28 49.52
C ARG A 234 6.58 -29.39 49.61
N TYR A 235 7.27 -28.26 49.54
CA TYR A 235 8.69 -28.17 49.84
C TYR A 235 8.85 -27.70 51.31
N SER A 236 9.24 -28.64 52.17
CA SER A 236 9.66 -28.38 53.55
C SER A 236 11.16 -28.06 53.57
N VAL A 237 11.55 -26.85 53.94
CA VAL A 237 12.98 -26.42 53.96
C VAL A 237 13.31 -25.55 55.18
N LEU A 238 14.57 -25.49 55.57
CA LEU A 238 15.09 -24.50 56.53
C LEU A 238 15.54 -23.22 55.79
N VAL A 239 15.62 -22.10 56.53
CA VAL A 239 16.27 -20.88 56.03
C VAL A 239 17.75 -21.18 55.72
N GLY A 240 18.17 -20.88 54.49
CA GLY A 240 19.46 -21.22 53.90
C GLY A 240 19.39 -22.33 52.84
N GLU A 241 18.33 -23.13 52.81
CA GLU A 241 18.22 -24.30 51.92
C GLU A 241 17.56 -24.00 50.56
N ALA A 242 17.77 -24.91 49.61
CA ALA A 242 17.16 -24.85 48.29
C ALA A 242 15.73 -25.42 48.30
N ILE A 243 14.80 -24.76 47.60
CA ILE A 243 13.39 -25.15 47.49
C ILE A 243 13.28 -26.27 46.44
N GLY A 244 13.82 -27.45 46.78
CA GLY A 244 13.98 -28.58 45.86
C GLY A 244 14.66 -28.18 44.54
N ASP A 245 14.12 -28.72 43.44
CA ASP A 245 14.64 -28.54 42.08
C ASP A 245 14.26 -27.19 41.44
N THR A 246 13.52 -26.32 42.14
CA THR A 246 12.91 -25.12 41.56
C THR A 246 13.89 -24.01 41.15
N GLY A 247 15.17 -24.16 41.47
CA GLY A 247 16.21 -23.16 41.20
C GLY A 247 16.27 -21.99 42.20
N PHE A 248 15.46 -22.00 43.27
CA PHE A 248 15.46 -20.97 44.31
C PHE A 248 16.02 -21.46 45.65
N VAL A 249 16.57 -20.53 46.43
CA VAL A 249 17.09 -20.73 47.80
C VAL A 249 16.41 -19.74 48.74
N ALA A 250 15.96 -20.20 49.92
CA ALA A 250 15.28 -19.36 50.91
C ALA A 250 16.29 -18.70 51.86
N LYS A 251 16.91 -17.60 51.43
CA LYS A 251 18.05 -16.94 52.10
C LYS A 251 17.73 -16.42 53.51
N ALA A 252 16.57 -15.78 53.69
CA ALA A 252 16.18 -15.13 54.94
C ALA A 252 14.67 -15.09 55.11
N PHE A 253 14.18 -15.04 56.35
CA PHE A 253 12.77 -14.89 56.69
C PHE A 253 12.57 -13.80 57.74
N GLU A 254 11.67 -12.87 57.46
CA GLU A 254 11.31 -11.74 58.33
C GLU A 254 9.84 -11.86 58.74
N GLN A 255 9.60 -12.12 60.03
CA GLN A 255 8.24 -12.17 60.58
C GLN A 255 7.68 -10.74 60.67
N LYS A 256 6.50 -10.50 60.09
CA LYS A 256 5.88 -9.16 60.01
C LYS A 256 4.38 -9.24 60.25
N GLU A 257 3.87 -8.36 61.10
CA GLU A 257 2.44 -8.18 61.31
C GLU A 257 2.00 -6.80 60.80
N LYS A 258 0.80 -6.74 60.21
CA LYS A 258 0.17 -5.51 59.74
C LYS A 258 -1.24 -5.40 60.31
N LYS A 259 -1.51 -4.30 61.00
CA LYS A 259 -2.88 -3.95 61.39
C LYS A 259 -3.71 -3.58 60.16
N VAL A 260 -4.89 -4.15 60.05
CA VAL A 260 -5.85 -3.92 58.96
C VAL A 260 -7.21 -3.62 59.56
N LYS A 261 -7.77 -2.46 59.23
CA LYS A 261 -9.12 -2.05 59.64
C LYS A 261 -10.17 -2.99 59.03
N ILE A 262 -11.09 -3.49 59.86
CA ILE A 262 -12.17 -4.38 59.40
C ILE A 262 -13.22 -3.55 58.64
N LYS A 263 -13.58 -3.98 57.42
CA LYS A 263 -14.58 -3.28 56.59
C LYS A 263 -15.91 -3.21 57.32
N GLY A 264 -16.39 -1.99 57.62
CA GLY A 264 -17.61 -1.75 58.38
C GLY A 264 -17.44 -1.63 59.91
N SER A 265 -16.21 -1.61 60.43
CA SER A 265 -15.94 -1.44 61.87
C SER A 265 -14.79 -0.47 62.13
N ASN A 266 -14.72 0.09 63.34
CA ASN A 266 -13.56 0.84 63.84
C ASN A 266 -12.50 -0.05 64.50
N VAL A 267 -12.70 -1.37 64.53
CA VAL A 267 -11.72 -2.34 65.03
C VAL A 267 -10.68 -2.68 63.94
N GLU A 268 -9.42 -2.73 64.34
CA GLU A 268 -8.32 -3.28 63.54
C GLU A 268 -8.05 -4.73 63.95
N ARG A 269 -7.76 -5.60 62.97
CA ARG A 269 -7.18 -6.93 63.22
C ARG A 269 -5.70 -6.92 62.87
N SER A 270 -4.87 -7.64 63.61
CA SER A 270 -3.53 -7.97 63.11
C SER A 270 -3.62 -9.03 62.02
N VAL A 271 -2.78 -8.91 61.00
CA VAL A 271 -2.67 -9.85 59.89
C VAL A 271 -1.20 -10.15 59.69
N ASP A 272 -0.84 -11.43 59.69
CA ASP A 272 0.49 -11.89 59.32
C ASP A 272 0.76 -11.56 57.85
N VAL A 273 1.84 -10.83 57.60
CA VAL A 273 2.35 -10.45 56.28
C VAL A 273 3.85 -10.74 56.17
N SER A 274 4.31 -11.76 56.89
CA SER A 274 5.72 -12.18 56.94
C SER A 274 6.30 -12.47 55.56
N THR A 275 7.56 -12.12 55.36
CA THR A 275 8.23 -12.16 54.06
C THR A 275 9.46 -13.06 54.08
N VAL A 276 9.60 -13.91 53.06
CA VAL A 276 10.84 -14.65 52.78
C VAL A 276 11.59 -14.00 51.62
N THR A 277 12.90 -13.85 51.78
CA THR A 277 13.82 -13.43 50.70
C THR A 277 14.34 -14.67 49.99
N LEU A 278 13.95 -14.84 48.73
CA LEU A 278 14.39 -15.89 47.82
C LEU A 278 15.57 -15.41 46.98
N VAL A 279 16.50 -16.30 46.65
CA VAL A 279 17.60 -16.06 45.70
C VAL A 279 17.51 -17.08 44.58
N ARG A 280 17.56 -16.63 43.32
CA ARG A 280 17.61 -17.50 42.13
C ARG A 280 19.04 -17.97 41.86
N LYS A 281 19.27 -19.28 41.81
CA LYS A 281 20.59 -19.90 41.60
C LYS A 281 21.25 -19.53 40.26
N GLU A 282 20.46 -19.23 39.23
CA GLU A 282 20.96 -18.92 37.86
C GLU A 282 21.67 -17.56 37.77
N ASN A 283 21.23 -16.55 38.53
CA ASN A 283 21.71 -15.17 38.38
C ASN A 283 21.87 -14.38 39.70
N GLY A 284 21.71 -15.02 40.85
CA GLY A 284 21.86 -14.38 42.17
C GLY A 284 20.77 -13.35 42.52
N LYS A 285 19.78 -13.12 41.66
CA LYS A 285 18.75 -12.08 41.86
C LYS A 285 17.88 -12.42 43.08
N GLU A 286 17.71 -11.44 43.97
CA GLU A 286 16.88 -11.58 45.16
C GLU A 286 15.43 -11.17 44.89
N LEU A 287 14.49 -11.81 45.59
CA LEU A 287 13.05 -11.59 45.46
C LEU A 287 12.36 -11.77 46.82
N GLN A 288 11.59 -10.78 47.26
CA GLN A 288 10.76 -10.89 48.46
C GLN A 288 9.38 -11.47 48.13
N LEU A 289 9.01 -12.55 48.82
CA LEU A 289 7.72 -13.24 48.72
C LEU A 289 7.01 -13.18 50.07
N ALA A 290 5.77 -12.70 50.10
CA ALA A 290 4.94 -12.68 51.31
C ALA A 290 4.20 -14.00 51.54
N LEU A 291 3.79 -14.24 52.78
CA LEU A 291 2.93 -15.35 53.17
C LEU A 291 1.62 -15.36 52.34
N ASP A 292 1.26 -16.53 51.80
CA ASP A 292 0.10 -16.74 50.92
C ASP A 292 0.06 -15.90 49.62
N GLU A 293 1.18 -15.30 49.19
CA GLU A 293 1.31 -14.54 47.94
C GLU A 293 1.37 -15.46 46.69
N LYS A 294 0.21 -15.96 46.26
CA LYS A 294 0.05 -17.01 45.21
C LYS A 294 0.44 -16.64 43.78
N ARG A 295 0.78 -15.38 43.50
CA ARG A 295 1.15 -14.88 42.16
C ARG A 295 2.29 -13.86 42.26
N LYS A 296 3.51 -14.35 42.52
CA LYS A 296 4.72 -13.51 42.49
C LYS A 296 5.41 -13.62 41.14
N ALA A 297 5.47 -12.53 40.38
CA ALA A 297 6.37 -12.43 39.23
C ALA A 297 7.84 -12.40 39.70
N PHE A 298 8.73 -13.12 39.01
CA PHE A 298 10.18 -13.13 39.26
C PHE A 298 11.01 -12.73 38.02
N ASP A 299 10.47 -12.97 36.83
CA ASP A 299 10.99 -12.56 35.54
C ASP A 299 9.90 -11.88 34.72
N VAL A 300 10.30 -10.97 33.85
CA VAL A 300 9.43 -10.35 32.84
C VAL A 300 10.04 -10.64 31.48
N GLN A 301 9.26 -11.26 30.61
CA GLN A 301 9.65 -11.52 29.23
C GLN A 301 8.93 -10.53 28.32
N ALA A 302 9.64 -10.01 27.32
CA ALA A 302 8.99 -9.36 26.19
C ALA A 302 8.96 -10.32 25.01
N THR A 303 8.03 -10.09 24.09
CA THR A 303 8.07 -10.66 22.77
C THR A 303 8.51 -9.56 21.81
N LEU A 304 9.57 -9.80 21.06
CA LEU A 304 9.94 -8.99 19.90
C LEU A 304 9.54 -9.76 18.65
N GLU A 305 8.92 -9.09 17.69
CA GLU A 305 8.60 -9.64 16.37
C GLU A 305 9.42 -8.94 15.30
N PHE A 306 9.97 -9.75 14.39
CA PHE A 306 10.56 -9.32 13.14
C PHE A 306 9.63 -9.78 12.02
N ALA A 307 9.00 -8.83 11.33
CA ALA A 307 7.84 -9.10 10.48
C ALA A 307 8.11 -8.74 9.01
N ARG A 308 8.61 -9.73 8.26
CA ARG A 308 8.70 -9.79 6.79
C ARG A 308 8.51 -11.25 6.37
N GLY A 309 7.62 -11.54 5.42
CA GLY A 309 7.23 -12.91 5.08
C GLY A 309 6.65 -13.67 6.29
N GLU A 310 7.30 -14.76 6.71
CA GLU A 310 6.94 -15.45 7.96
C GLU A 310 7.46 -14.65 9.18
N VAL A 311 6.54 -14.14 10.00
CA VAL A 311 6.86 -13.37 11.21
C VAL A 311 7.69 -14.20 12.19
N GLN A 312 8.92 -13.76 12.49
CA GLN A 312 9.79 -14.40 13.47
C GLN A 312 9.60 -13.78 14.85
N THR A 313 9.30 -14.63 15.84
CA THR A 313 8.92 -14.22 17.19
C THR A 313 10.01 -14.59 18.22
N PHE A 314 10.68 -13.57 18.77
CA PHE A 314 11.77 -13.71 19.74
C PHE A 314 11.30 -13.41 21.16
N VAL A 315 11.19 -14.44 22.00
CA VAL A 315 10.82 -14.29 23.42
C VAL A 315 12.05 -13.94 24.25
N VAL A 316 12.27 -12.65 24.50
CA VAL A 316 13.45 -12.11 25.17
C VAL A 316 13.34 -12.12 26.70
N VAL A 317 14.48 -12.34 27.37
CA VAL A 317 14.63 -12.36 28.84
C VAL A 317 15.96 -11.72 29.21
N PRO A 318 16.03 -10.86 30.25
CA PRO A 318 17.29 -10.26 30.70
C PRO A 318 18.40 -11.31 30.93
N GLY A 319 19.58 -11.06 30.35
CA GLY A 319 20.73 -11.95 30.41
C GLY A 319 20.76 -13.09 29.38
N LYS A 320 19.82 -13.14 28.42
CA LYS A 320 19.91 -14.02 27.24
C LYS A 320 20.36 -13.23 26.00
N THR A 321 20.87 -13.94 25.00
CA THR A 321 21.26 -13.40 23.70
C THR A 321 20.25 -13.86 22.65
N ILE A 322 19.84 -12.96 21.75
CA ILE A 322 19.16 -13.28 20.50
C ILE A 322 20.13 -13.17 19.32
N ASP A 323 19.84 -13.89 18.25
CA ASP A 323 20.58 -13.86 17.00
C ASP A 323 19.61 -13.38 15.91
N LEU A 324 19.95 -12.27 15.26
CA LEU A 324 19.17 -11.64 14.20
C LEU A 324 20.03 -11.69 12.93
N TYR A 325 19.81 -12.71 12.11
CA TYR A 325 20.53 -12.95 10.85
C TYR A 325 22.07 -12.89 10.99
N GLY A 326 22.62 -13.39 12.11
CA GLY A 326 24.05 -13.38 12.43
C GLY A 326 24.47 -12.26 13.40
N SER A 327 23.67 -11.19 13.53
CA SER A 327 23.90 -10.10 14.47
C SER A 327 23.40 -10.47 15.86
N LYS A 328 24.32 -10.55 16.84
CA LYS A 328 24.04 -11.08 18.18
C LYS A 328 23.77 -9.97 19.18
N TYR A 329 22.55 -9.90 19.69
CA TYR A 329 22.11 -8.89 20.63
C TYR A 329 21.83 -9.50 22.02
N LYS A 330 22.47 -8.97 23.05
CA LYS A 330 22.33 -9.39 24.45
C LYS A 330 21.27 -8.54 25.14
N VAL A 331 20.25 -9.18 25.69
CA VAL A 331 19.15 -8.51 26.41
C VAL A 331 19.68 -8.03 27.76
N LEU A 332 19.81 -6.71 27.95
CA LEU A 332 20.20 -6.13 29.23
C LEU A 332 19.02 -5.99 30.17
N GLU A 333 17.91 -5.44 29.68
CA GLU A 333 16.75 -5.09 30.51
C GLU A 333 15.43 -5.20 29.76
N VAL A 334 14.37 -5.58 30.49
CA VAL A 334 12.98 -5.60 30.05
C VAL A 334 12.14 -4.91 31.13
N LYS A 335 11.40 -3.85 30.78
CA LYS A 335 10.54 -3.08 31.70
C LYS A 335 9.22 -2.70 31.03
N SER A 336 8.14 -2.64 31.80
CA SER A 336 6.94 -1.88 31.41
C SER A 336 7.15 -0.39 31.73
N VAL A 337 6.63 0.48 30.87
CA VAL A 337 6.74 1.94 30.98
C VAL A 337 5.39 2.55 30.57
N GLY A 338 4.65 3.11 31.52
CA GLY A 338 3.31 3.66 31.25
C GLY A 338 2.33 2.56 30.83
N LYS A 339 1.72 2.70 29.64
CA LYS A 339 0.97 1.60 28.99
C LYS A 339 1.86 0.66 28.18
N GLY A 340 3.06 1.12 27.82
CA GLY A 340 3.99 0.44 26.93
C GLY A 340 5.03 -0.42 27.63
N ALA A 341 6.07 -0.77 26.88
CA ALA A 341 7.26 -1.43 27.37
C ALA A 341 8.53 -1.00 26.63
N LYS A 342 9.67 -1.20 27.31
CA LYS A 342 11.02 -0.87 26.86
C LYS A 342 11.92 -2.09 27.04
N VAL A 343 12.65 -2.44 26.00
CA VAL A 343 13.67 -3.50 25.97
C VAL A 343 15.00 -2.88 25.57
N VAL A 344 16.02 -3.11 26.41
CA VAL A 344 17.38 -2.61 26.17
C VAL A 344 18.26 -3.77 25.75
N LEU A 345 18.94 -3.59 24.61
CA LEU A 345 19.74 -4.60 23.94
C LEU A 345 21.16 -4.07 23.72
N GLU A 346 22.16 -4.92 23.90
CA GLU A 346 23.58 -4.64 23.67
C GLU A 346 24.04 -5.44 22.45
N ASP A 347 24.52 -4.75 21.42
CA ASP A 347 25.20 -5.36 20.29
C ASP A 347 26.50 -6.04 20.77
N SER A 348 26.61 -7.36 20.58
CA SER A 348 27.73 -8.16 21.08
C SER A 348 29.02 -7.99 20.27
N LEU A 349 28.96 -7.34 19.11
CA LEU A 349 30.10 -7.07 18.22
C LEU A 349 30.56 -5.62 18.33
N LEU A 350 29.64 -4.66 18.33
CA LEU A 350 29.95 -3.22 18.36
C LEU A 350 29.89 -2.60 19.76
N GLY A 351 29.38 -3.31 20.78
CA GLY A 351 29.18 -2.79 22.13
C GLY A 351 28.14 -1.64 22.21
N LYS A 352 27.35 -1.45 21.15
CA LYS A 352 26.33 -0.40 21.08
C LYS A 352 25.10 -0.81 21.87
N ILE A 353 24.68 0.04 22.80
CA ILE A 353 23.39 -0.09 23.47
C ILE A 353 22.31 0.47 22.55
N ARG A 354 21.37 -0.36 22.13
CA ARG A 354 20.15 0.02 21.39
C ARG A 354 18.91 -0.22 22.28
N THR A 355 17.77 0.34 21.88
CA THR A 355 16.50 0.25 22.62
C THR A 355 15.35 -0.01 21.66
N VAL A 356 14.52 -1.01 21.95
CA VAL A 356 13.19 -1.14 21.35
C VAL A 356 12.17 -0.67 22.39
N GLU A 357 11.31 0.27 22.01
CA GLU A 357 10.21 0.72 22.86
C GLU A 357 8.94 0.94 22.05
N THR A 358 7.80 0.64 22.65
CA THR A 358 6.50 0.94 22.05
C THR A 358 6.22 2.43 22.19
N LEU A 359 6.13 3.15 21.07
CA LEU A 359 5.57 4.49 21.03
C LEU A 359 4.14 4.46 21.62
N GLU A 360 3.83 5.37 22.55
CA GLU A 360 2.44 5.55 22.99
C GLU A 360 1.66 6.26 21.86
N GLN A 361 0.60 5.60 21.37
CA GLN A 361 -0.44 6.17 20.51
C GLN A 361 -1.54 6.85 21.34
#